data_AF-A0A1H7REE4-F1
#
_entry.id   AF-A0A1H7REE4-F1
#
_cell.length_a   1.000
_cell.length_b   1.000
_cell.length_c   1.000
_cell.angle_alpha   90.00
_cell.angle_beta   90.00
_cell.angle_gamma   90.00
#
_symmetry.space_group_name_H-M   'P 1'
#
loop_
_entity.id
_entity.type
_entity.pdbx_description
1 polymer ?
#
loop_
_entity_poly.entity_id
_entity_poly.type
_entity_poly.pdbx_seq_one_letter_code
_entity_poly.pdbx_strand_id
1 'polypeptide(L)'
;MYPPRSKRSVQKKKVKRARKRRIWIINLVLIAAIGLVGIYYAVGMREQQIDPAVTETAVNQEPVNEKSPQGGDQVNSPDTDSEASNTPDEESEDSAEQVTENPGATSGEKKPDATGSEANGKTDTGTKKPTDTPASSGSKGSEGAGTGATQPSHSAKDVTINFVGDIQFSGKVAELLEKNGYDYPFAKLGNLFKEDDLTIGNLETPVTLGGTGAADKTYVYKSSPKALEAMASAGFDAVNLANNHILDQGVEGLVDTLTYLEQYGIAHTGAGMNRDEAYAPAYLERKGMKIALLGFSRVVPETSWKAEGNRAGVAEAYDSTGAVKAIQKAREKADLVIVVAHWGEERVSTPNNDQTRLSHEFVDAGADLVIGGHPHVLQGVEYYKGKWIAYSTGNFIFSKSTTEETWKTAVFQASCSKDAKCSMKVIPYEAGLGQAIPMVDEANKLLLEQMTQLSPGIRFDANGFASPS
;
A
#
# COMPACT_ATOMS: atom_id res chain seq x y z
N MET A 1 -5.74 17.57 12.12
CA MET A 1 -6.62 16.90 13.09
C MET A 1 -7.37 15.79 12.36
N TYR A 2 -6.96 14.53 12.52
CA TYR A 2 -7.68 13.38 11.94
C TYR A 2 -8.88 13.02 12.83
N PRO A 3 -10.10 12.86 12.27
CA PRO A 3 -11.27 12.52 13.08
C PRO A 3 -11.18 11.06 13.59
N PRO A 4 -11.72 10.75 14.79
CA PRO A 4 -11.87 9.38 15.29
C PRO A 4 -12.49 8.45 14.23
N ARG A 5 -12.07 7.18 14.19
CA ARG A 5 -12.44 6.20 13.14
C ARG A 5 -13.95 6.11 12.88
N SER A 6 -14.77 6.14 13.93
CA SER A 6 -16.24 6.18 13.84
C SER A 6 -16.76 7.41 13.07
N LYS A 7 -16.16 8.59 13.26
CA LYS A 7 -16.44 9.82 12.50
C LYS A 7 -15.83 9.78 11.09
N ARG A 8 -14.66 9.16 10.89
CA ARG A 8 -14.01 8.95 9.57
C ARG A 8 -14.93 8.17 8.61
N SER A 9 -15.65 7.14 9.08
CA SER A 9 -16.66 6.41 8.28
C SER A 9 -17.81 7.32 7.77
N VAL A 10 -18.36 8.17 8.64
CA VAL A 10 -19.42 9.13 8.28
C VAL A 10 -18.88 10.19 7.31
N GLN A 11 -17.66 10.67 7.52
CA GLN A 11 -17.03 11.68 6.67
C GLN A 11 -16.65 11.13 5.29
N LYS A 12 -16.11 9.90 5.21
CA LYS A 12 -15.91 9.17 3.94
C LYS A 12 -17.21 9.07 3.14
N LYS A 13 -18.33 8.72 3.76
CA LYS A 13 -19.65 8.71 3.10
C LYS A 13 -20.09 10.09 2.58
N LYS A 14 -19.79 11.19 3.30
CA LYS A 14 -20.07 12.56 2.84
C LYS A 14 -19.16 12.99 1.68
N VAL A 15 -17.85 12.74 1.77
CA VAL A 15 -16.88 13.07 0.71
C VAL A 15 -17.15 12.27 -0.56
N LYS A 16 -17.43 10.95 -0.46
CA LYS A 16 -17.81 10.11 -1.61
C LYS A 16 -19.07 10.63 -2.33
N ARG A 17 -20.08 11.12 -1.59
CA ARG A 17 -21.28 11.79 -2.16
C ARG A 17 -20.94 13.12 -2.83
N ALA A 18 -20.16 13.99 -2.18
CA ALA A 18 -19.76 15.28 -2.75
C ALA A 18 -18.90 15.13 -4.02
N ARG A 19 -17.97 14.15 -4.03
CA ARG A 19 -17.13 13.83 -5.19
C ARG A 19 -17.91 13.24 -6.35
N LYS A 20 -18.82 12.27 -6.10
CA LYS A 20 -19.73 11.77 -7.15
C LYS A 20 -20.52 12.90 -7.80
N ARG A 21 -21.02 13.86 -6.99
CA ARG A 21 -21.71 15.05 -7.51
C ARG A 21 -20.80 15.96 -8.35
N ARG A 22 -19.53 16.19 -7.96
CA ARG A 22 -18.57 16.96 -8.76
C ARG A 22 -18.24 16.28 -10.09
N ILE A 23 -17.96 14.98 -10.11
CA ILE A 23 -17.69 14.21 -11.34
C ILE A 23 -18.90 14.27 -12.28
N TRP A 24 -20.12 14.12 -11.75
CA TRP A 24 -21.33 14.22 -12.56
C TRP A 24 -21.55 15.61 -13.18
N ILE A 25 -21.20 16.68 -12.46
CA ILE A 25 -21.20 18.05 -12.99
C ILE A 25 -20.14 18.24 -14.08
N ILE A 26 -18.92 17.74 -13.87
CA ILE A 26 -17.84 17.82 -14.88
C ILE A 26 -18.25 17.09 -16.16
N ASN A 27 -18.80 15.88 -16.05
CA ASN A 27 -19.27 15.12 -17.21
C ASN A 27 -20.42 15.83 -17.94
N LEU A 28 -21.36 16.47 -17.23
CA LEU A 28 -22.41 17.30 -17.86
C LEU A 28 -21.83 18.50 -18.62
N VAL A 29 -20.84 19.19 -18.04
CA VAL A 29 -20.16 20.31 -18.71
C VAL A 29 -19.41 19.83 -19.95
N LEU A 30 -18.76 18.66 -19.88
CA LEU A 30 -18.06 18.07 -21.03
C LEU A 30 -19.02 17.71 -22.16
N ILE A 31 -20.16 17.07 -21.83
CA ILE A 31 -21.22 16.73 -22.80
C ILE A 31 -21.80 17.99 -23.43
N ALA A 32 -22.05 19.04 -22.64
CA ALA A 32 -22.52 20.33 -23.15
C ALA A 32 -21.51 20.99 -24.09
N ALA A 33 -20.21 20.96 -23.75
CA ALA A 33 -19.14 21.50 -24.59
C ALA A 33 -19.03 20.74 -25.93
N ILE A 34 -19.07 19.40 -25.90
CA ILE A 34 -19.10 18.55 -27.11
C ILE A 34 -20.33 18.86 -27.96
N GLY A 35 -21.51 19.04 -27.33
CA GLY A 35 -22.74 19.44 -28.02
C GLY A 35 -22.62 20.80 -28.71
N LEU A 36 -22.03 21.80 -28.05
CA LEU A 36 -21.79 23.13 -28.62
C LEU A 36 -20.80 23.09 -29.80
N VAL A 37 -19.73 22.29 -29.71
CA VAL A 37 -18.80 22.08 -30.83
C VAL A 37 -19.52 21.39 -31.99
N GLY A 38 -20.35 20.37 -31.73
CA GLY A 38 -21.16 19.71 -32.76
C GLY A 38 -22.13 20.68 -33.47
N ILE A 39 -22.79 21.56 -32.72
CA ILE A 39 -23.65 22.62 -33.28
C ILE A 39 -22.83 23.61 -34.13
N TYR A 40 -21.66 24.03 -33.66
CA TYR A 40 -20.78 24.94 -34.41
C TYR A 40 -20.39 24.35 -35.77
N TYR A 41 -19.96 23.09 -35.83
CA TYR A 41 -19.66 22.42 -37.09
C TYR A 41 -20.89 22.19 -37.98
N ALA A 42 -22.05 21.88 -37.40
CA ALA A 42 -23.28 21.71 -38.16
C ALA A 42 -23.82 23.02 -38.77
N VAL A 43 -23.56 24.16 -38.13
CA VAL A 43 -23.88 25.49 -38.68
C VAL A 43 -22.83 25.91 -39.73
N GLY A 44 -21.53 25.75 -39.44
CA GLY A 44 -20.46 26.10 -40.38
C GLY A 44 -20.48 25.31 -41.69
N MET A 45 -20.82 24.01 -41.65
CA MET A 45 -21.02 23.22 -42.88
C MET A 45 -22.28 23.63 -43.67
N ARG A 46 -23.19 24.42 -43.09
CA ARG A 46 -24.37 24.94 -43.77
C ARG A 46 -24.10 26.24 -44.54
N GLU A 47 -23.01 26.95 -44.22
CA GLU A 47 -22.56 28.14 -44.96
C GLU A 47 -21.69 27.82 -46.19
N GLN A 48 -21.07 26.64 -46.25
CA GLN A 48 -20.23 26.22 -47.39
C GLN A 48 -21.02 25.69 -48.61
N GLN A 49 -22.35 25.85 -48.65
CA GLN A 49 -23.20 25.31 -49.72
C GLN A 49 -23.97 26.35 -50.54
N ILE A 50 -23.48 27.60 -50.61
CA ILE A 50 -24.04 28.65 -51.48
C ILE A 50 -22.97 29.23 -52.44
N ASP A 51 -23.24 29.00 -53.72
CA ASP A 51 -22.67 29.52 -54.98
C ASP A 51 -21.20 29.28 -55.42
N PRO A 52 -20.99 28.77 -56.66
CA PRO A 52 -19.69 28.71 -57.35
C PRO A 52 -19.52 29.81 -58.42
N ALA A 53 -18.33 30.41 -58.53
CA ALA A 53 -17.98 31.28 -59.67
C ALA A 53 -16.48 31.29 -60.04
N VAL A 54 -16.18 30.55 -61.11
CA VAL A 54 -15.12 30.70 -62.13
C VAL A 54 -14.23 31.96 -62.07
N THR A 55 -12.91 31.78 -62.19
CA THR A 55 -12.10 32.54 -63.18
C THR A 55 -10.77 31.84 -63.50
N GLU A 56 -10.52 31.62 -64.79
CA GLU A 56 -9.20 31.22 -65.32
C GLU A 56 -8.25 32.42 -65.36
N THR A 57 -6.94 32.16 -65.39
CA THR A 57 -6.00 32.94 -66.22
C THR A 57 -4.73 32.13 -66.45
N ALA A 58 -4.31 32.00 -67.72
CA ALA A 58 -3.11 31.29 -68.14
C ALA A 58 -2.25 32.19 -69.03
N VAL A 59 -0.91 32.12 -68.90
CA VAL A 59 0.07 32.60 -69.91
C VAL A 59 1.35 31.75 -69.85
N ASN A 60 1.70 31.13 -70.98
CA ASN A 60 2.99 30.65 -71.57
C ASN A 60 4.23 30.38 -70.67
N GLN A 61 4.99 29.27 -70.80
CA GLN A 61 5.74 28.73 -71.97
C GLN A 61 6.84 29.69 -72.50
N GLU A 62 8.09 29.29 -72.83
CA GLU A 62 8.60 28.05 -73.45
C GLU A 62 10.01 27.56 -72.95
N PRO A 63 10.52 26.37 -73.39
CA PRO A 63 11.72 25.69 -72.87
C PRO A 63 12.90 25.52 -73.87
N VAL A 64 14.03 24.92 -73.44
CA VAL A 64 15.09 24.36 -74.33
C VAL A 64 15.72 23.07 -73.76
N ASN A 65 15.54 21.95 -74.48
CA ASN A 65 16.49 20.86 -74.90
C ASN A 65 17.86 20.63 -74.18
N GLU A 66 18.49 19.43 -74.14
CA GLU A 66 18.13 18.04 -74.53
C GLU A 66 19.24 17.03 -74.07
N LYS A 67 18.93 15.71 -74.12
CA LYS A 67 19.82 14.54 -74.37
C LYS A 67 20.79 13.93 -73.30
N SER A 68 20.53 12.64 -73.06
CA SER A 68 21.34 11.55 -72.45
C SER A 68 22.30 10.89 -73.51
N PRO A 69 22.80 9.62 -73.44
CA PRO A 69 22.77 8.52 -72.42
C PRO A 69 24.10 7.69 -72.28
N GLN A 70 23.99 6.45 -71.73
CA GLN A 70 24.91 5.28 -71.72
C GLN A 70 26.02 5.29 -70.65
N GLY A 71 26.40 4.18 -69.99
CA GLY A 71 25.95 2.76 -69.93
C GLY A 71 26.81 2.06 -68.83
N GLY A 72 26.68 0.79 -68.40
CA GLY A 72 25.81 -0.35 -68.70
C GLY A 72 26.48 -1.63 -68.14
N ASP A 73 25.70 -2.58 -67.61
CA ASP A 73 26.02 -4.03 -67.38
C ASP A 73 27.23 -4.46 -66.50
N GLN A 74 27.33 -5.67 -65.90
CA GLN A 74 26.38 -6.68 -65.38
C GLN A 74 27.15 -7.72 -64.48
N VAL A 75 26.48 -8.30 -63.46
CA VAL A 75 26.40 -9.76 -63.10
C VAL A 75 27.72 -10.58 -63.05
N ASN A 76 28.13 -11.28 -61.97
CA ASN A 76 27.47 -12.45 -61.35
C ASN A 76 28.15 -12.97 -60.04
N SER A 77 27.45 -13.83 -59.29
CA SER A 77 27.91 -14.67 -58.15
C SER A 77 28.45 -16.06 -58.66
N PRO A 78 28.68 -17.18 -57.89
CA PRO A 78 28.41 -17.49 -56.45
C PRO A 78 29.42 -18.43 -55.69
N ASP A 79 29.02 -18.88 -54.47
CA ASP A 79 29.37 -20.15 -53.74
C ASP A 79 30.83 -20.40 -53.21
N THR A 80 31.14 -21.14 -52.12
CA THR A 80 30.38 -21.92 -51.08
C THR A 80 31.22 -22.20 -49.78
N ASP A 81 30.52 -22.54 -48.68
CA ASP A 81 30.86 -23.44 -47.52
C ASP A 81 32.19 -23.42 -46.72
N SER A 82 32.11 -23.32 -45.38
CA SER A 82 32.24 -24.49 -44.44
C SER A 82 32.29 -24.11 -42.92
N GLU A 83 32.08 -25.12 -42.07
CA GLU A 83 31.87 -25.12 -40.59
C GLU A 83 33.16 -24.77 -39.78
N ALA A 84 33.25 -24.63 -38.44
CA ALA A 84 32.38 -24.89 -37.26
C ALA A 84 32.93 -24.03 -36.07
N SER A 85 32.55 -24.08 -34.77
CA SER A 85 31.52 -24.76 -33.94
C SER A 85 31.50 -24.11 -32.54
N ASN A 86 30.37 -24.08 -31.81
CA ASN A 86 30.26 -24.37 -30.35
C ASN A 86 28.82 -24.18 -29.80
N THR A 87 28.43 -25.03 -28.85
CA THR A 87 27.14 -25.04 -28.14
C THR A 87 27.07 -23.98 -27.03
N PRO A 88 25.86 -23.69 -26.50
CA PRO A 88 25.47 -24.37 -25.26
C PRO A 88 24.03 -24.95 -25.27
N ASP A 89 23.76 -25.77 -24.27
CA ASP A 89 22.60 -26.68 -24.15
C ASP A 89 21.24 -26.02 -23.82
N GLU A 90 20.20 -26.86 -23.93
CA GLU A 90 18.77 -26.56 -23.82
C GLU A 90 18.23 -26.46 -22.37
N GLU A 91 16.90 -26.23 -22.31
CA GLU A 91 15.92 -26.44 -21.24
C GLU A 91 15.40 -25.17 -20.52
N SER A 92 14.09 -24.91 -20.49
CA SER A 92 12.98 -25.54 -21.21
C SER A 92 11.78 -24.57 -21.34
N GLU A 93 10.98 -24.77 -22.39
CA GLU A 93 9.75 -24.02 -22.66
C GLU A 93 8.57 -24.56 -21.82
N ASP A 94 7.58 -23.71 -21.53
CA ASP A 94 6.18 -24.11 -21.77
C ASP A 94 5.32 -22.87 -22.08
N SER A 95 4.10 -23.11 -22.57
CA SER A 95 3.67 -22.52 -23.83
C SER A 95 2.39 -21.71 -23.75
N ALA A 96 2.17 -20.89 -24.78
CA ALA A 96 0.92 -20.15 -24.99
C ALA A 96 0.03 -20.89 -26.00
N GLU A 97 -1.23 -21.14 -25.64
CA GLU A 97 -2.25 -21.56 -26.60
C GLU A 97 -3.32 -20.47 -26.81
N GLN A 98 -3.64 -20.24 -28.08
CA GLN A 98 -4.73 -19.39 -28.53
C GLN A 98 -6.05 -20.18 -28.57
N VAL A 99 -7.18 -19.51 -28.34
CA VAL A 99 -8.49 -19.96 -28.84
C VAL A 99 -9.23 -18.79 -29.49
N THR A 100 -9.93 -19.08 -30.59
CA THR A 100 -10.44 -18.16 -31.61
C THR A 100 -11.84 -17.59 -31.32
N GLU A 101 -12.19 -16.50 -32.01
CA GLU A 101 -13.58 -16.04 -32.24
C GLU A 101 -14.38 -17.11 -33.06
N ASN A 102 -15.71 -17.06 -33.31
CA ASN A 102 -16.68 -15.95 -33.35
C ASN A 102 -18.16 -16.46 -33.13
N PRO A 103 -19.29 -15.87 -33.62
CA PRO A 103 -20.40 -15.48 -32.73
C PRO A 103 -21.78 -16.15 -32.97
N GLY A 104 -22.77 -15.84 -32.11
CA GLY A 104 -24.20 -16.12 -32.34
C GLY A 104 -25.13 -15.56 -31.25
N ALA A 105 -26.20 -14.87 -31.64
CA ALA A 105 -27.13 -14.18 -30.72
C ALA A 105 -28.48 -14.90 -30.55
N THR A 106 -29.20 -14.67 -29.44
CA THR A 106 -30.63 -14.26 -29.47
C THR A 106 -31.21 -13.88 -28.10
N SER A 107 -32.37 -13.21 -28.16
CA SER A 107 -33.13 -12.49 -27.12
C SER A 107 -33.94 -13.34 -26.13
N GLY A 108 -34.31 -12.73 -24.99
CA GLY A 108 -35.43 -13.21 -24.15
C GLY A 108 -35.76 -12.32 -22.95
N GLU A 109 -36.66 -11.35 -23.10
CA GLU A 109 -37.27 -10.62 -21.97
C GLU A 109 -38.34 -11.47 -21.26
N LYS A 110 -38.43 -11.37 -19.91
CA LYS A 110 -39.72 -11.33 -19.18
C LYS A 110 -39.61 -10.90 -17.71
N LYS A 111 -40.65 -10.21 -17.26
CA LYS A 111 -40.99 -9.71 -15.92
C LYS A 111 -42.55 -9.60 -15.89
N PRO A 112 -43.26 -9.25 -14.79
CA PRO A 112 -43.09 -9.49 -13.35
C PRO A 112 -44.30 -10.27 -12.72
N ASP A 113 -44.24 -10.57 -11.42
CA ASP A 113 -45.30 -10.36 -10.38
C ASP A 113 -44.73 -10.82 -9.01
N ALA A 114 -44.90 -10.15 -7.85
CA ALA A 114 -46.09 -9.74 -7.08
C ALA A 114 -46.75 -10.97 -6.38
N THR A 115 -47.06 -11.04 -5.07
CA THR A 115 -47.57 -10.06 -4.06
C THR A 115 -47.47 -10.59 -2.60
N GLY A 116 -47.63 -9.70 -1.59
CA GLY A 116 -48.13 -10.01 -0.22
C GLY A 116 -47.08 -10.45 0.83
N SER A 117 -47.22 -10.16 2.14
CA SER A 117 -48.25 -9.43 2.90
C SER A 117 -47.67 -8.75 4.15
N GLU A 118 -48.36 -7.73 4.66
CA GLU A 118 -48.09 -7.02 5.92
C GLU A 118 -48.55 -7.81 7.17
N ALA A 119 -48.04 -7.47 8.37
CA ALA A 119 -48.85 -6.92 9.49
C ALA A 119 -48.04 -6.68 10.81
N ASN A 120 -48.38 -5.60 11.51
CA ASN A 120 -48.24 -5.25 12.95
C ASN A 120 -47.41 -6.14 13.93
N GLY A 121 -46.68 -5.62 14.91
CA GLY A 121 -46.60 -4.27 15.48
C GLY A 121 -47.17 -4.16 16.90
N LYS A 122 -46.32 -3.87 17.91
CA LYS A 122 -46.70 -3.16 19.15
C LYS A 122 -45.52 -2.71 20.01
N THR A 123 -45.75 -1.62 20.71
CA THR A 123 -44.91 -0.94 21.72
C THR A 123 -44.96 -1.62 23.08
N ASP A 124 -43.92 -1.45 23.91
CA ASP A 124 -44.11 -0.78 25.22
C ASP A 124 -42.81 -0.15 25.78
N THR A 125 -42.98 0.80 26.69
CA THR A 125 -41.96 1.56 27.43
C THR A 125 -42.03 1.24 28.92
N GLY A 126 -40.89 1.12 29.62
CA GLY A 126 -40.91 0.72 31.03
C GLY A 126 -39.65 1.08 31.83
N THR A 127 -39.52 2.34 32.23
CA THR A 127 -38.44 2.82 33.12
C THR A 127 -38.68 2.42 34.59
N LYS A 128 -37.66 1.90 35.31
CA LYS A 128 -37.50 2.11 36.77
C LYS A 128 -36.13 1.67 37.33
N LYS A 129 -35.68 2.42 38.34
CA LYS A 129 -34.49 2.30 39.23
C LYS A 129 -34.83 3.14 40.49
N PRO A 130 -34.10 3.13 41.63
CA PRO A 130 -33.39 2.06 42.37
C PRO A 130 -34.11 1.69 43.69
N THR A 131 -33.51 0.80 44.49
CA THR A 131 -33.59 0.81 45.97
C THR A 131 -32.27 0.35 46.58
N ASP A 132 -31.98 0.80 47.80
CA ASP A 132 -30.65 0.76 48.44
C ASP A 132 -30.37 -0.46 49.36
N THR A 133 -29.07 -0.66 49.60
CA THR A 133 -28.31 -1.31 50.73
C THR A 133 -28.95 -1.27 52.15
N PRO A 134 -28.46 -2.00 53.21
CA PRO A 134 -27.06 -2.49 53.44
C PRO A 134 -26.83 -3.84 54.20
N ALA A 135 -25.54 -4.19 54.37
CA ALA A 135 -24.92 -4.95 55.51
C ALA A 135 -25.18 -6.49 55.65
N SER A 136 -24.30 -7.33 56.22
CA SER A 136 -22.92 -7.23 56.75
C SER A 136 -22.29 -8.66 56.93
N SER A 137 -20.97 -8.72 57.20
CA SER A 137 -20.13 -9.87 57.58
C SER A 137 -19.81 -10.92 56.48
N GLY A 138 -18.62 -11.54 56.44
CA GLY A 138 -17.39 -11.31 57.20
C GLY A 138 -16.67 -12.60 57.61
N SER A 139 -15.54 -12.94 56.96
CA SER A 139 -14.56 -13.88 57.50
C SER A 139 -13.16 -13.65 56.91
N LYS A 140 -12.13 -14.05 57.67
CA LYS A 140 -10.70 -13.94 57.35
C LYS A 140 -10.22 -15.21 56.64
N GLY A 141 -9.11 -15.13 55.89
CA GLY A 141 -8.34 -16.36 55.60
C GLY A 141 -7.23 -16.26 54.56
N SER A 142 -6.00 -16.34 55.06
CA SER A 142 -4.76 -16.76 54.37
C SER A 142 -4.06 -15.81 53.41
N GLU A 143 -2.83 -15.46 53.80
CA GLU A 143 -1.77 -15.02 52.92
C GLU A 143 -1.38 -16.15 51.95
N GLY A 144 -0.95 -15.77 50.75
CA GLY A 144 -0.34 -16.63 49.76
C GLY A 144 0.66 -15.81 48.96
N ALA A 145 1.93 -15.83 49.38
CA ALA A 145 3.00 -15.08 48.75
C ALA A 145 3.42 -15.73 47.41
N GLY A 146 2.57 -15.57 46.39
CA GLY A 146 2.91 -15.90 45.01
C GLY A 146 3.66 -14.72 44.38
N THR A 147 4.93 -14.91 44.04
CA THR A 147 5.71 -13.98 43.20
C THR A 147 5.23 -14.05 41.76
N GLY A 148 4.03 -13.56 41.50
CA GLY A 148 3.52 -13.37 40.15
C GLY A 148 4.29 -12.24 39.46
N ALA A 149 4.96 -12.55 38.35
CA ALA A 149 5.52 -11.54 37.48
C ALA A 149 4.39 -10.60 37.02
N THR A 150 4.49 -9.31 37.33
CA THR A 150 3.45 -8.33 37.06
C THR A 150 3.29 -8.13 35.55
N GLN A 151 2.35 -8.87 34.95
CA GLN A 151 1.83 -8.59 33.62
C GLN A 151 1.48 -7.10 33.51
N PRO A 152 1.96 -6.35 32.51
CA PRO A 152 1.63 -4.94 32.35
C PRO A 152 0.11 -4.78 32.18
N SER A 153 -0.57 -4.18 33.15
CA SER A 153 -2.00 -3.93 33.03
C SER A 153 -2.21 -2.82 32.00
N HIS A 154 -2.63 -3.20 30.79
CA HIS A 154 -3.01 -2.25 29.74
C HIS A 154 -4.07 -1.30 30.28
N SER A 155 -3.73 -0.02 30.34
CA SER A 155 -4.64 0.97 30.86
C SER A 155 -5.70 1.26 29.80
N ALA A 156 -6.93 1.61 30.21
CA ALA A 156 -7.99 2.02 29.28
C ALA A 156 -7.68 3.33 28.51
N LYS A 157 -6.45 3.85 28.60
CA LYS A 157 -5.94 5.05 27.93
C LYS A 157 -4.82 4.75 26.92
N ASP A 158 -4.31 3.52 26.85
CA ASP A 158 -3.22 3.15 25.94
C ASP A 158 -3.72 3.18 24.48
N VAL A 159 -2.84 3.51 23.54
CA VAL A 159 -3.12 3.50 22.09
C VAL A 159 -2.65 2.17 21.51
N THR A 160 -3.56 1.42 20.89
CA THR A 160 -3.26 0.16 20.21
C THR A 160 -2.95 0.42 18.74
N ILE A 161 -1.76 0.03 18.30
CA ILE A 161 -1.25 0.25 16.96
C ILE A 161 -0.90 -1.10 16.33
N ASN A 162 -1.52 -1.44 15.20
CA ASN A 162 -1.17 -2.61 14.41
C ASN A 162 -0.23 -2.20 13.26
N PHE A 163 0.87 -2.93 13.12
CA PHE A 163 1.78 -2.87 11.99
C PHE A 163 1.68 -4.15 11.17
N VAL A 164 1.78 -4.01 9.86
CA VAL A 164 1.79 -5.14 8.93
C VAL A 164 2.91 -5.00 7.92
N GLY A 165 3.27 -6.15 7.35
CA GLY A 165 4.23 -6.30 6.27
C GLY A 165 3.86 -5.65 4.95
N ASP A 166 4.63 -6.02 3.93
CA ASP A 166 4.60 -5.41 2.61
C ASP A 166 3.27 -5.66 1.87
N ILE A 167 2.74 -4.61 1.23
CA ILE A 167 1.44 -4.61 0.54
C ILE A 167 1.61 -4.23 -0.94
N GLN A 168 1.35 -5.21 -1.79
CA GLN A 168 1.38 -5.15 -3.24
C GLN A 168 0.01 -5.52 -3.82
N PHE A 169 -0.59 -4.63 -4.62
CA PHE A 169 -1.87 -4.87 -5.32
C PHE A 169 -1.70 -5.05 -6.84
N SER A 170 -0.49 -5.40 -7.27
CA SER A 170 -0.07 -5.55 -8.68
C SER A 170 -0.01 -7.04 -9.11
N GLY A 171 0.23 -7.30 -10.39
CA GLY A 171 0.44 -8.65 -10.94
C GLY A 171 -0.69 -9.61 -10.60
N LYS A 172 -0.35 -10.81 -10.09
CA LYS A 172 -1.35 -11.84 -9.75
C LYS A 172 -2.35 -11.41 -8.68
N VAL A 173 -1.97 -10.46 -7.81
CA VAL A 173 -2.91 -9.87 -6.83
C VAL A 173 -3.95 -9.01 -7.56
N ALA A 174 -3.55 -8.19 -8.54
CA ALA A 174 -4.48 -7.37 -9.32
C ALA A 174 -5.57 -8.20 -10.02
N GLU A 175 -5.19 -9.35 -10.60
CA GLU A 175 -6.13 -10.30 -11.22
C GLU A 175 -7.18 -10.81 -10.21
N LEU A 176 -6.75 -11.17 -8.99
CA LEU A 176 -7.66 -11.63 -7.94
C LEU A 176 -8.57 -10.51 -7.41
N LEU A 177 -8.09 -9.27 -7.36
CA LEU A 177 -8.88 -8.09 -6.96
C LEU A 177 -10.01 -7.78 -7.97
N GLU A 178 -9.74 -7.87 -9.27
CA GLU A 178 -10.79 -7.70 -10.29
C GLU A 178 -11.74 -8.91 -10.35
N LYS A 179 -11.25 -10.14 -10.12
CA LYS A 179 -12.07 -11.36 -10.12
C LYS A 179 -12.97 -11.50 -8.89
N ASN A 180 -12.43 -11.31 -7.69
CA ASN A 180 -13.08 -11.62 -6.42
C ASN A 180 -13.64 -10.40 -5.69
N GLY A 181 -13.32 -9.18 -6.16
CA GLY A 181 -13.61 -7.93 -5.48
C GLY A 181 -12.41 -7.39 -4.70
N TYR A 182 -12.33 -6.06 -4.60
CA TYR A 182 -11.17 -5.36 -4.04
C TYR A 182 -11.02 -5.51 -2.51
N ASP A 183 -12.05 -5.99 -1.82
CA ASP A 183 -12.04 -6.34 -0.40
C ASP A 183 -11.47 -7.74 -0.12
N TYR A 184 -11.24 -8.56 -1.15
CA TYR A 184 -10.64 -9.90 -1.06
C TYR A 184 -9.39 -9.97 -0.15
N PRO A 185 -8.40 -9.07 -0.22
CA PRO A 185 -7.18 -9.16 0.61
C PRO A 185 -7.45 -9.10 2.11
N PHE A 186 -8.53 -8.45 2.49
CA PHE A 186 -8.85 -8.11 3.87
C PHE A 186 -9.96 -9.00 4.46
N ALA A 187 -10.56 -9.88 3.65
CA ALA A 187 -11.73 -10.68 4.01
C ALA A 187 -11.52 -11.62 5.21
N LYS A 188 -10.27 -11.97 5.54
CA LYS A 188 -9.91 -12.88 6.65
C LYS A 188 -9.49 -12.16 7.94
N LEU A 189 -9.42 -10.82 7.94
CA LEU A 189 -8.96 -10.02 9.09
C LEU A 189 -10.03 -9.81 10.18
N GLY A 190 -11.28 -10.16 9.89
CA GLY A 190 -12.42 -9.93 10.79
C GLY A 190 -12.59 -8.45 11.15
N ASN A 191 -12.38 -8.13 12.43
CA ASN A 191 -12.45 -6.78 12.97
C ASN A 191 -11.12 -6.24 13.53
N LEU A 192 -9.99 -6.95 13.36
CA LEU A 192 -8.72 -6.60 13.99
C LEU A 192 -8.31 -5.13 13.74
N PHE A 193 -8.48 -4.64 12.49
CA PHE A 193 -8.15 -3.28 12.08
C PHE A 193 -9.30 -2.27 12.26
N LYS A 194 -10.38 -2.65 12.96
CA LYS A 194 -11.51 -1.80 13.33
C LYS A 194 -11.57 -1.56 14.84
N GLU A 195 -10.95 -2.45 15.62
CA GLU A 195 -10.93 -2.44 17.09
C GLU A 195 -9.65 -1.82 17.68
N ASP A 196 -8.57 -1.69 16.90
CA ASP A 196 -7.39 -0.90 17.22
C ASP A 196 -7.61 0.62 17.04
N ASP A 197 -6.64 1.44 17.45
CA ASP A 197 -6.67 2.88 17.22
C ASP A 197 -6.04 3.26 15.87
N LEU A 198 -5.01 2.54 15.43
CA LEU A 198 -4.20 2.90 14.29
C LEU A 198 -3.63 1.65 13.58
N THR A 199 -3.87 1.51 12.28
CA THR A 199 -3.26 0.45 11.46
C THR A 199 -2.31 1.07 10.42
N ILE A 200 -1.07 0.56 10.36
CA ILE A 200 0.03 1.01 9.51
C ILE A 200 0.58 -0.18 8.71
N GLY A 201 0.95 0.03 7.45
CA GLY A 201 1.70 -0.95 6.65
C GLY A 201 2.64 -0.28 5.65
N ASN A 202 3.43 -1.07 4.91
CA ASN A 202 4.23 -0.57 3.79
C ASN A 202 3.45 -0.72 2.48
N LEU A 203 3.16 0.39 1.78
CA LEU A 203 2.53 0.34 0.45
C LEU A 203 3.64 0.28 -0.59
N GLU A 204 3.95 -0.94 -1.03
CA GLU A 204 5.12 -1.25 -1.85
C GLU A 204 4.85 -1.14 -3.36
N THR A 205 3.83 -0.39 -3.76
CA THR A 205 3.51 -0.20 -5.19
C THR A 205 2.94 1.18 -5.44
N PRO A 206 3.26 1.81 -6.58
CA PRO A 206 2.62 3.04 -7.00
C PRO A 206 1.16 2.73 -7.35
N VAL A 207 0.26 3.56 -6.85
CA VAL A 207 -1.17 3.50 -7.12
C VAL A 207 -1.51 4.57 -8.15
N THR A 208 -1.66 4.17 -9.40
CA THR A 208 -1.83 5.09 -10.54
C THR A 208 -2.58 4.42 -11.68
N LEU A 209 -3.19 5.23 -12.55
CA LEU A 209 -3.71 4.79 -13.87
C LEU A 209 -2.79 5.23 -15.02
N GLY A 210 -1.90 6.20 -14.79
CA GLY A 210 -0.93 6.74 -15.73
C GLY A 210 0.48 6.26 -15.42
N GLY A 211 1.47 7.13 -15.66
CA GLY A 211 2.88 6.91 -15.41
C GLY A 211 3.59 6.00 -16.40
N THR A 212 4.89 6.26 -16.59
CA THR A 212 5.80 5.49 -17.44
C THR A 212 6.58 4.49 -16.60
N GLY A 213 6.59 3.23 -17.00
CA GLY A 213 7.34 2.17 -16.32
C GLY A 213 8.85 2.44 -16.32
N ALA A 214 9.52 2.18 -15.21
CA ALA A 214 10.98 2.20 -15.13
C ALA A 214 11.59 1.22 -16.15
N ALA A 215 12.53 1.70 -16.97
CA ALA A 215 13.03 0.94 -18.12
C ALA A 215 13.94 -0.24 -17.71
N ASP A 216 14.87 0.01 -16.79
CA ASP A 216 15.96 -0.93 -16.45
C ASP A 216 15.68 -1.71 -15.15
N LYS A 217 14.45 -2.20 -14.97
CA LYS A 217 14.02 -2.91 -13.76
C LYS A 217 13.22 -4.18 -14.07
N THR A 218 13.62 -5.31 -13.48
CA THR A 218 12.98 -6.63 -13.67
C THR A 218 11.51 -6.67 -13.27
N TYR A 219 11.15 -5.94 -12.20
CA TYR A 219 9.80 -5.89 -11.66
C TYR A 219 9.32 -4.45 -11.56
N VAL A 220 8.35 -4.11 -12.42
CA VAL A 220 7.75 -2.77 -12.54
C VAL A 220 6.27 -2.88 -12.22
N TYR A 221 5.86 -2.42 -11.04
CA TYR A 221 4.49 -2.60 -10.56
C TYR A 221 3.58 -1.40 -10.82
N LYS A 222 2.27 -1.67 -10.93
CA LYS A 222 1.22 -0.65 -11.04
C LYS A 222 -0.04 -1.16 -10.34
N SER A 223 -0.46 -0.46 -9.29
CA SER A 223 -1.63 -0.82 -8.49
C SER A 223 -2.83 0.06 -8.82
N SER A 224 -4.02 -0.53 -8.89
CA SER A 224 -5.27 0.18 -9.18
C SER A 224 -5.73 1.04 -8.00
N PRO A 225 -6.14 2.32 -8.22
CA PRO A 225 -6.71 3.18 -7.17
C PRO A 225 -7.96 2.63 -6.46
N LYS A 226 -8.64 1.63 -7.05
CA LYS A 226 -9.73 0.91 -6.38
C LYS A 226 -9.24 0.19 -5.10
N ALA A 227 -7.98 -0.26 -5.05
CA ALA A 227 -7.42 -0.97 -3.89
C ALA A 227 -7.34 -0.10 -2.64
N LEU A 228 -7.04 1.20 -2.79
CA LEU A 228 -7.01 2.11 -1.65
C LEU A 228 -8.40 2.38 -1.06
N GLU A 229 -9.50 2.24 -1.82
CA GLU A 229 -10.85 2.28 -1.24
C GLU A 229 -11.08 1.09 -0.29
N ALA A 230 -10.69 -0.11 -0.70
CA ALA A 230 -10.82 -1.31 0.11
C ALA A 230 -9.89 -1.29 1.32
N MET A 231 -8.61 -0.94 1.14
CA MET A 231 -7.62 -0.76 2.21
C MET A 231 -8.11 0.26 3.26
N ALA A 232 -8.61 1.42 2.82
CA ALA A 232 -9.21 2.42 3.69
C ALA A 232 -10.51 1.96 4.37
N SER A 233 -11.18 0.92 3.85
CA SER A 233 -12.41 0.35 4.42
C SER A 233 -12.13 -0.81 5.39
N ALA A 234 -11.01 -1.53 5.18
CA ALA A 234 -10.53 -2.59 6.07
C ALA A 234 -10.09 -2.05 7.44
N GLY A 235 -9.45 -0.87 7.46
CA GLY A 235 -9.04 -0.19 8.70
C GLY A 235 -7.84 0.74 8.58
N PHE A 236 -7.06 0.62 7.50
CA PHE A 236 -5.79 1.33 7.35
C PHE A 236 -5.90 2.85 7.52
N ASP A 237 -4.98 3.38 8.33
CA ASP A 237 -4.89 4.79 8.68
C ASP A 237 -3.68 5.47 8.07
N ALA A 238 -2.54 4.78 7.97
CA ALA A 238 -1.34 5.31 7.35
C ALA A 238 -0.52 4.23 6.61
N VAL A 239 0.38 4.68 5.72
CA VAL A 239 1.34 3.82 5.00
C VAL A 239 2.75 4.43 4.96
N ASN A 240 3.77 3.58 4.96
CA ASN A 240 5.08 3.96 4.46
C ASN A 240 5.10 3.90 2.92
N LEU A 241 5.78 4.86 2.29
CA LEU A 241 6.07 4.92 0.86
C LEU A 241 7.58 4.91 0.56
N ALA A 242 8.44 4.99 1.58
CA ALA A 242 9.88 4.85 1.36
C ALA A 242 10.21 3.38 1.09
N ASN A 243 10.22 2.99 -0.18
CA ASN A 243 10.59 1.66 -0.64
C ASN A 243 11.16 1.70 -2.07
N ASN A 244 11.64 0.56 -2.54
CA ASN A 244 12.28 0.38 -3.84
C ASN A 244 11.31 0.36 -5.03
N HIS A 245 10.00 0.47 -4.81
CA HIS A 245 8.97 0.32 -5.86
C HIS A 245 8.07 1.54 -6.08
N ILE A 246 8.01 2.49 -5.15
CA ILE A 246 7.09 3.65 -5.24
C ILE A 246 7.25 4.52 -6.51
N LEU A 247 8.42 4.48 -7.16
CA LEU A 247 8.72 5.20 -8.40
C LEU A 247 8.76 4.29 -9.64
N ASP A 248 8.25 3.05 -9.57
CA ASP A 248 8.16 2.12 -10.71
C ASP A 248 7.39 2.69 -11.92
N GLN A 249 6.52 3.70 -11.69
CA GLN A 249 5.75 4.40 -12.72
C GLN A 249 6.18 5.87 -12.86
N GLY A 250 7.43 6.16 -12.48
CA GLY A 250 8.03 7.48 -12.46
C GLY A 250 7.39 8.44 -11.44
N VAL A 251 7.79 9.71 -11.52
CA VAL A 251 7.28 10.78 -10.64
C VAL A 251 5.76 10.98 -10.80
N GLU A 252 5.21 10.75 -12.00
CA GLU A 252 3.76 10.77 -12.23
C GLU A 252 3.04 9.72 -11.37
N GLY A 253 3.55 8.48 -11.33
CA GLY A 253 3.02 7.43 -10.48
C GLY A 253 3.09 7.75 -8.98
N LEU A 254 4.17 8.41 -8.54
CA LEU A 254 4.28 8.92 -7.16
C LEU A 254 3.23 10.01 -6.88
N VAL A 255 3.09 11.02 -7.76
CA VAL A 255 2.10 12.10 -7.63
C VAL A 255 0.67 11.56 -7.55
N ASP A 256 0.33 10.62 -8.43
CA ASP A 256 -0.95 9.91 -8.40
C ASP A 256 -1.15 9.19 -7.07
N THR A 257 -0.14 8.45 -6.60
CA THR A 257 -0.20 7.70 -5.33
C THR A 257 -0.50 8.60 -4.15
N LEU A 258 0.23 9.72 -4.02
CA LEU A 258 0.00 10.74 -2.99
C LEU A 258 -1.43 11.29 -3.06
N THR A 259 -1.89 11.63 -4.27
CA THR A 259 -3.24 12.16 -4.54
C THR A 259 -4.34 11.16 -4.17
N TYR A 260 -4.18 9.88 -4.51
CA TYR A 260 -5.16 8.85 -4.17
C TYR A 260 -5.17 8.54 -2.66
N LEU A 261 -4.01 8.54 -1.99
CA LEU A 261 -3.92 8.37 -0.53
C LEU A 261 -4.65 9.49 0.21
N GLU A 262 -4.46 10.75 -0.18
CA GLU A 262 -5.23 11.89 0.36
C GLU A 262 -6.73 11.72 0.11
N GLN A 263 -7.13 11.35 -1.12
CA GLN A 263 -8.53 11.10 -1.50
C GLN A 263 -9.23 10.06 -0.61
N TYR A 264 -8.54 8.98 -0.25
CA TYR A 264 -9.08 7.93 0.65
C TYR A 264 -8.80 8.24 2.13
N GLY A 265 -8.08 9.32 2.41
CA GLY A 265 -7.72 9.82 3.72
C GLY A 265 -6.80 8.89 4.49
N ILE A 266 -5.91 8.18 3.78
CA ILE A 266 -4.81 7.39 4.35
C ILE A 266 -3.60 8.32 4.44
N ALA A 267 -3.01 8.47 5.62
CA ALA A 267 -1.80 9.28 5.79
C ALA A 267 -0.59 8.55 5.18
N HIS A 268 0.46 9.29 4.81
CA HIS A 268 1.68 8.69 4.24
C HIS A 268 2.94 9.41 4.72
N THR A 269 4.07 8.72 4.62
CA THR A 269 5.40 9.26 4.90
C THR A 269 6.44 8.55 4.03
N GLY A 270 7.66 9.08 3.96
CA GLY A 270 8.79 8.44 3.30
C GLY A 270 8.92 8.68 1.79
N ALA A 271 7.94 9.35 1.18
CA ALA A 271 8.07 9.91 -0.16
C ALA A 271 7.27 11.23 -0.28
N GLY A 272 7.71 12.12 -1.16
CA GLY A 272 7.10 13.44 -1.35
C GLY A 272 7.61 14.16 -2.59
N MET A 273 7.14 15.39 -2.84
CA MET A 273 7.49 16.18 -4.03
C MET A 273 8.86 16.86 -3.95
N ASN A 274 9.50 16.82 -2.78
CA ASN A 274 10.80 17.39 -2.48
C ASN A 274 11.38 16.71 -1.23
N ARG A 275 12.63 17.06 -0.87
CA ARG A 275 13.32 16.49 0.29
C ARG A 275 12.58 16.77 1.61
N ASP A 276 12.08 17.99 1.81
CA ASP A 276 11.42 18.36 3.06
C ASP A 276 10.11 17.59 3.28
N GLU A 277 9.32 17.37 2.22
CA GLU A 277 8.11 16.54 2.27
C GLU A 277 8.41 15.05 2.49
N ALA A 278 9.40 14.49 1.79
CA ALA A 278 9.69 13.06 1.90
C ALA A 278 10.15 12.68 3.32
N TYR A 279 10.98 13.52 3.95
CA TYR A 279 11.46 13.35 5.33
C TYR A 279 10.46 13.88 6.39
N ALA A 280 9.29 14.40 6.00
CA ALA A 280 8.31 14.91 6.95
C ALA A 280 7.55 13.78 7.67
N PRO A 281 7.34 13.88 9.00
CA PRO A 281 6.47 12.97 9.73
C PRO A 281 4.99 13.17 9.37
N ALA A 282 4.27 12.07 9.15
CA ALA A 282 2.82 12.05 9.22
C ALA A 282 2.37 12.19 10.68
N TYR A 283 1.76 13.32 11.03
CA TYR A 283 1.20 13.52 12.38
C TYR A 283 -0.25 13.01 12.47
N LEU A 284 -0.44 12.01 13.33
CA LEU A 284 -1.73 11.43 13.67
C LEU A 284 -2.09 11.74 15.12
N GLU A 285 -3.37 11.65 15.48
CA GLU A 285 -3.83 11.87 16.85
C GLU A 285 -4.83 10.76 17.24
N ARG A 286 -4.59 10.10 18.38
CA ARG A 286 -5.42 9.01 18.91
C ARG A 286 -5.47 9.10 20.43
N LYS A 287 -6.66 8.98 21.05
CA LYS A 287 -6.86 9.08 22.51
C LYS A 287 -6.18 10.31 23.17
N GLY A 288 -6.04 11.41 22.43
CA GLY A 288 -5.35 12.63 22.87
C GLY A 288 -3.83 12.47 23.02
N MET A 289 -3.23 11.52 22.31
CA MET A 289 -1.80 11.35 22.07
C MET A 289 -1.51 11.75 20.62
N LYS A 290 -0.49 12.58 20.40
CA LYS A 290 0.02 12.95 19.08
C LYS A 290 1.16 12.01 18.68
N ILE A 291 1.00 11.37 17.54
CA ILE A 291 1.88 10.33 17.02
C ILE A 291 2.57 10.88 15.76
N ALA A 292 3.90 10.80 15.69
CA ALA A 292 4.65 11.04 14.48
C ALA A 292 5.03 9.71 13.83
N LEU A 293 4.70 9.53 12.56
CA LEU A 293 5.13 8.40 11.75
C LEU A 293 6.10 8.88 10.67
N LEU A 294 7.32 8.35 10.67
CA LEU A 294 8.36 8.60 9.67
C LEU A 294 8.65 7.33 8.87
N GLY A 295 9.08 7.50 7.61
CA GLY A 295 9.39 6.42 6.69
C GLY A 295 10.74 6.62 6.02
N PHE A 296 11.59 5.60 5.99
CA PHE A 296 12.92 5.67 5.34
C PHE A 296 13.24 4.39 4.54
N SER A 297 14.03 4.52 3.49
CA SER A 297 14.51 3.37 2.69
C SER A 297 16.03 3.28 2.63
N ARG A 298 16.53 2.05 2.62
CA ARG A 298 17.90 1.67 2.21
C ARG A 298 17.94 0.79 0.99
N VAL A 299 16.84 0.75 0.24
CA VAL A 299 16.70 0.08 -1.04
C VAL A 299 16.09 1.08 -2.00
N VAL A 300 16.95 1.81 -2.72
CA VAL A 300 16.55 2.83 -3.70
C VAL A 300 17.29 2.50 -5.01
N PRO A 301 16.60 1.97 -6.05
CA PRO A 301 17.23 1.44 -7.26
C PRO A 301 18.16 2.42 -7.98
N GLU A 302 17.77 3.69 -8.06
CA GLU A 302 18.57 4.74 -8.70
C GLU A 302 18.81 5.93 -7.76
N THR A 303 19.95 6.61 -7.93
CA THR A 303 20.24 7.87 -7.22
C THR A 303 19.27 9.00 -7.60
N SER A 304 18.63 8.91 -8.76
CA SER A 304 17.57 9.79 -9.26
C SER A 304 16.28 9.70 -8.42
N TRP A 305 16.01 8.57 -7.78
CA TRP A 305 14.77 8.29 -7.03
C TRP A 305 14.79 8.82 -5.57
N LYS A 306 15.95 9.27 -5.07
CA LYS A 306 16.09 9.91 -3.75
C LYS A 306 15.46 11.31 -3.76
N ALA A 307 14.67 11.67 -2.76
CA ALA A 307 14.18 13.04 -2.61
C ALA A 307 15.33 13.98 -2.25
N GLU A 308 15.64 14.96 -3.09
CA GLU A 308 16.80 15.85 -2.92
C GLU A 308 16.51 17.26 -3.43
N GLY A 309 16.76 18.29 -2.62
CA GLY A 309 16.26 19.64 -2.89
C GLY A 309 14.77 19.63 -3.27
N ASN A 310 14.45 20.18 -4.45
CA ASN A 310 13.09 20.22 -5.03
C ASN A 310 12.73 18.98 -5.89
N ARG A 311 13.53 17.91 -5.85
CA ARG A 311 13.25 16.66 -6.59
C ARG A 311 12.33 15.76 -5.78
N ALA A 312 11.23 15.33 -6.40
CA ALA A 312 10.33 14.33 -5.85
C ALA A 312 11.02 12.97 -5.72
N GLY A 313 10.67 12.22 -4.67
CA GLY A 313 11.20 10.88 -4.48
C GLY A 313 11.11 10.36 -3.04
N VAL A 314 11.98 9.41 -2.73
CA VAL A 314 12.03 8.64 -1.47
C VAL A 314 12.96 9.30 -0.45
N ALA A 315 12.53 9.33 0.82
CA ALA A 315 13.41 9.60 1.95
C ALA A 315 14.29 8.38 2.22
N GLU A 316 15.60 8.58 2.12
CA GLU A 316 16.58 7.51 2.26
C GLU A 316 17.36 7.60 3.58
N ALA A 317 18.00 6.48 3.95
CA ALA A 317 18.82 6.37 5.15
C ALA A 317 20.14 5.62 4.88
N TYR A 318 20.71 5.69 3.66
CA TYR A 318 22.08 5.21 3.45
C TYR A 318 23.06 6.10 4.25
N ASP A 319 22.86 7.42 4.21
CA ASP A 319 23.31 8.36 5.23
C ASP A 319 22.15 8.60 6.22
N SER A 320 22.38 8.33 7.50
CA SER A 320 21.36 8.50 8.54
C SER A 320 21.17 9.96 8.98
N THR A 321 22.07 10.88 8.60
CA THR A 321 22.06 12.29 9.04
C THR A 321 20.71 12.97 8.77
N GLY A 322 20.10 12.72 7.61
CA GLY A 322 18.78 13.24 7.26
C GLY A 322 17.66 12.64 8.11
N ALA A 323 17.66 11.32 8.28
CA ALA A 323 16.65 10.57 9.03
C ALA A 323 16.69 10.90 10.53
N VAL A 324 17.87 10.85 11.15
CA VAL A 324 18.11 11.21 12.57
C VAL A 324 17.61 12.62 12.86
N LYS A 325 17.94 13.60 12.01
CA LYS A 325 17.48 14.99 12.16
C LYS A 325 15.96 15.14 12.01
N ALA A 326 15.32 14.32 11.18
CA ALA A 326 13.86 14.30 11.05
C ALA A 326 13.18 13.69 12.29
N ILE A 327 13.73 12.59 12.83
CA ILE A 327 13.25 11.94 14.06
C ILE A 327 13.36 12.89 15.26
N GLN A 328 14.51 13.54 15.45
CA GLN A 328 14.72 14.53 16.52
C GLN A 328 13.67 15.66 16.47
N LYS A 329 13.48 16.27 15.29
CA LYS A 329 12.45 17.31 15.06
C LYS A 329 11.01 16.80 15.29
N ALA A 330 10.75 15.52 15.07
CA ALA A 330 9.45 14.90 15.32
C ALA A 330 9.22 14.68 16.82
N ARG A 331 10.25 14.24 17.55
CA ARG A 331 10.24 14.01 19.01
C ARG A 331 9.96 15.27 19.82
N GLU A 332 10.40 16.44 19.36
CA GLU A 332 10.04 17.75 19.92
C GLU A 332 8.52 18.04 19.91
N LYS A 333 7.76 17.38 19.02
CA LYS A 333 6.40 17.77 18.64
C LYS A 333 5.36 16.67 18.79
N ALA A 334 5.76 15.44 19.11
CA ALA A 334 4.90 14.29 19.29
C ALA A 334 5.07 13.69 20.70
N ASP A 335 4.06 12.95 21.15
CA ASP A 335 4.11 12.15 22.37
C ASP A 335 4.77 10.78 22.07
N LEU A 336 4.51 10.22 20.88
CA LEU A 336 5.04 8.95 20.39
C LEU A 336 5.64 9.14 18.99
N VAL A 337 6.85 8.63 18.76
CA VAL A 337 7.54 8.65 17.46
C VAL A 337 7.73 7.23 16.94
N ILE A 338 7.32 6.98 15.71
CA ILE A 338 7.35 5.67 15.05
C ILE A 338 8.16 5.83 13.77
N VAL A 339 9.10 4.92 13.54
CA VAL A 339 9.84 4.83 12.27
C VAL A 339 9.48 3.52 11.58
N VAL A 340 9.10 3.59 10.31
CA VAL A 340 9.00 2.43 9.41
C VAL A 340 10.17 2.48 8.43
N ALA A 341 10.85 1.36 8.23
CA ALA A 341 12.05 1.30 7.41
C ALA A 341 12.05 0.14 6.40
N HIS A 342 12.48 0.40 5.17
CA HIS A 342 12.53 -0.58 4.08
C HIS A 342 14.00 -0.89 3.75
N TRP A 343 14.49 -2.05 4.17
CA TRP A 343 15.94 -2.29 4.32
C TRP A 343 16.34 -3.78 4.39
N GLY A 344 17.64 -4.06 4.52
CA GLY A 344 18.15 -5.43 4.59
C GLY A 344 18.25 -6.08 3.21
N GLU A 345 18.23 -7.39 3.18
CA GLU A 345 18.44 -8.22 1.98
C GLU A 345 17.25 -9.17 1.79
N GLU A 346 16.77 -9.32 0.54
CA GLU A 346 15.64 -10.20 0.22
C GLU A 346 15.90 -11.64 0.70
N ARG A 347 14.89 -12.23 1.36
CA ARG A 347 14.84 -13.62 1.85
C ARG A 347 15.85 -13.94 2.97
N VAL A 348 16.57 -12.96 3.51
CA VAL A 348 17.49 -13.15 4.65
C VAL A 348 16.74 -12.94 5.97
N SER A 349 16.63 -13.98 6.80
CA SER A 349 15.87 -13.95 8.08
C SER A 349 16.64 -13.38 9.28
N THR A 350 17.93 -13.09 9.13
CA THR A 350 18.75 -12.38 10.13
C THR A 350 19.00 -10.93 9.71
N PRO A 351 18.79 -9.93 10.59
CA PRO A 351 19.10 -8.55 10.26
C PRO A 351 20.59 -8.34 10.02
N ASN A 352 20.95 -7.53 9.02
CA ASN A 352 22.35 -7.18 8.75
C ASN A 352 22.81 -5.98 9.61
N ASN A 353 24.13 -5.74 9.65
CA ASN A 353 24.75 -4.72 10.49
C ASN A 353 24.14 -3.30 10.31
N ASP A 354 23.71 -2.97 9.09
CA ASP A 354 23.13 -1.67 8.78
C ASP A 354 21.72 -1.53 9.34
N GLN A 355 20.91 -2.60 9.33
CA GLN A 355 19.59 -2.60 9.97
C GLN A 355 19.72 -2.37 11.48
N THR A 356 20.62 -3.10 12.15
CA THR A 356 20.85 -2.96 13.61
C THR A 356 21.37 -1.56 13.95
N ARG A 357 22.42 -1.10 13.27
CA ARG A 357 23.01 0.23 13.48
C ARG A 357 21.97 1.34 13.32
N LEU A 358 21.20 1.33 12.24
CA LEU A 358 20.19 2.35 11.98
C LEU A 358 19.03 2.29 12.96
N SER A 359 18.59 1.10 13.36
CA SER A 359 17.55 0.94 14.38
C SER A 359 17.98 1.56 15.71
N HIS A 360 19.24 1.35 16.13
CA HIS A 360 19.81 1.96 17.34
C HIS A 360 19.95 3.47 17.19
N GLU A 361 20.47 3.97 16.05
CA GLU A 361 20.56 5.41 15.76
C GLU A 361 19.18 6.10 15.75
N PHE A 362 18.14 5.42 15.26
CA PHE A 362 16.77 5.95 15.25
C PHE A 362 16.16 6.00 16.66
N VAL A 363 16.36 4.96 17.48
CA VAL A 363 15.93 4.97 18.89
C VAL A 363 16.67 6.08 19.67
N ASP A 364 17.98 6.22 19.47
CA ASP A 364 18.79 7.26 20.12
C ASP A 364 18.44 8.68 19.63
N ALA A 365 17.94 8.82 18.40
CA ALA A 365 17.37 10.06 17.87
C ALA A 365 15.99 10.41 18.47
N GLY A 366 15.34 9.47 19.17
CA GLY A 366 14.05 9.65 19.85
C GLY A 366 12.88 8.85 19.26
N ALA A 367 13.13 7.83 18.42
CA ALA A 367 12.09 6.88 18.03
C ALA A 367 11.68 5.97 19.20
N ASP A 368 10.38 5.76 19.37
CA ASP A 368 9.82 4.90 20.40
C ASP A 368 9.52 3.48 19.91
N LEU A 369 9.31 3.35 18.59
CA LEU A 369 9.13 2.09 17.86
C LEU A 369 9.84 2.18 16.51
N VAL A 370 10.52 1.09 16.12
CA VAL A 370 11.14 0.94 14.78
C VAL A 370 10.64 -0.35 14.16
N ILE A 371 10.04 -0.27 12.97
CA ILE A 371 9.37 -1.39 12.28
C ILE A 371 9.93 -1.54 10.86
N GLY A 372 10.49 -2.69 10.55
CA GLY A 372 11.10 -2.97 9.25
C GLY A 372 10.22 -3.75 8.26
N GLY A 373 10.55 -3.64 6.99
CA GLY A 373 10.08 -4.44 5.84
C GLY A 373 11.16 -4.47 4.74
N HIS A 374 10.84 -5.05 3.58
CA HIS A 374 11.71 -5.42 2.44
C HIS A 374 12.25 -6.87 2.36
N PRO A 375 12.76 -7.53 3.41
CA PRO A 375 13.29 -8.89 3.27
C PRO A 375 12.26 -9.92 2.79
N HIS A 376 10.98 -9.57 2.71
CA HIS A 376 9.84 -10.43 2.38
C HIS A 376 9.64 -11.66 3.31
N VAL A 377 10.53 -11.83 4.29
CA VAL A 377 10.49 -12.84 5.36
C VAL A 377 10.48 -12.14 6.72
N LEU A 378 9.99 -12.82 7.76
CA LEU A 378 10.10 -12.35 9.14
C LEU A 378 11.58 -12.32 9.59
N GLN A 379 11.95 -11.27 10.30
CA GLN A 379 13.20 -11.17 11.06
C GLN A 379 12.90 -10.91 12.54
N GLY A 380 13.94 -10.99 13.37
CA GLY A 380 13.81 -10.86 14.83
C GLY A 380 13.23 -9.56 15.36
N VAL A 381 12.89 -9.59 16.65
CA VAL A 381 12.54 -8.44 17.48
C VAL A 381 13.66 -8.19 18.50
N GLU A 382 13.96 -6.92 18.77
CA GLU A 382 14.91 -6.49 19.80
C GLU A 382 14.24 -5.49 20.75
N TYR A 383 14.66 -5.50 22.01
CA TYR A 383 14.28 -4.50 23.02
C TYR A 383 15.50 -3.65 23.41
N TYR A 384 15.70 -2.55 22.71
CA TYR A 384 16.85 -1.67 22.84
C TYR A 384 16.51 -0.42 23.65
N LYS A 385 17.25 -0.17 24.75
CA LYS A 385 17.07 1.00 25.64
C LYS A 385 15.61 1.26 26.09
N GLY A 386 14.81 0.20 26.23
CA GLY A 386 13.40 0.29 26.62
C GLY A 386 12.41 0.50 25.47
N LYS A 387 12.85 0.42 24.22
CA LYS A 387 12.07 0.59 22.98
C LYS A 387 12.10 -0.68 22.13
N TRP A 388 11.07 -0.87 21.31
CA TRP A 388 10.94 -2.07 20.47
C TRP A 388 11.39 -1.82 19.04
N ILE A 389 12.19 -2.74 18.53
CA ILE A 389 12.61 -2.82 17.13
C ILE A 389 12.10 -4.15 16.58
N ALA A 390 11.36 -4.13 15.47
CA ALA A 390 11.04 -5.34 14.69
C ALA A 390 11.75 -5.21 13.34
N TYR A 391 12.68 -6.11 13.03
CA TYR A 391 13.61 -5.92 11.91
C TYR A 391 13.00 -6.14 10.52
N SER A 392 12.04 -7.05 10.42
CA SER A 392 11.20 -7.25 9.24
C SER A 392 9.87 -7.88 9.64
N THR A 393 8.79 -7.32 9.14
CA THR A 393 7.42 -7.81 9.32
C THR A 393 6.97 -8.78 8.22
N GLY A 394 7.80 -9.04 7.21
CA GLY A 394 7.52 -9.94 6.08
C GLY A 394 6.51 -9.37 5.08
N ASN A 395 5.90 -10.24 4.27
CA ASN A 395 4.82 -9.90 3.34
C ASN A 395 3.47 -9.84 4.07
N PHE A 396 2.53 -8.97 3.69
CA PHE A 396 1.15 -9.04 4.22
C PHE A 396 0.12 -9.31 3.13
N ILE A 397 0.07 -8.46 2.10
CA ILE A 397 -0.73 -8.70 0.89
C ILE A 397 0.25 -8.76 -0.28
N PHE A 398 0.54 -9.96 -0.78
CA PHE A 398 1.60 -10.14 -1.76
C PHE A 398 1.31 -11.26 -2.76
N SER A 399 2.10 -11.33 -3.83
CA SER A 399 2.12 -12.51 -4.69
C SER A 399 2.76 -13.69 -3.96
N LYS A 400 2.26 -14.91 -4.15
CA LYS A 400 2.85 -16.10 -3.51
C LYS A 400 4.11 -16.52 -4.26
N SER A 401 5.28 -16.37 -3.63
CA SER A 401 6.57 -16.81 -4.17
C SER A 401 6.75 -18.33 -4.05
N THR A 402 7.76 -18.90 -4.71
CA THR A 402 8.20 -20.30 -4.50
C THR A 402 8.99 -20.48 -3.20
N THR A 403 9.50 -19.41 -2.59
CA THR A 403 10.18 -19.44 -1.28
C THR A 403 9.16 -19.48 -0.13
N GLU A 404 9.03 -20.61 0.57
CA GLU A 404 8.01 -20.80 1.62
C GLU A 404 8.16 -19.85 2.82
N GLU A 405 9.38 -19.44 3.16
CA GLU A 405 9.65 -18.48 4.23
C GLU A 405 8.93 -17.15 4.01
N THR A 406 8.68 -16.77 2.75
CA THR A 406 7.98 -15.52 2.39
C THR A 406 6.46 -15.58 2.61
N TRP A 407 5.93 -16.77 2.91
CA TRP A 407 4.52 -16.98 3.24
C TRP A 407 4.26 -16.77 4.73
N LYS A 408 5.30 -16.73 5.57
CA LYS A 408 5.18 -16.50 7.01
C LYS A 408 5.18 -15.00 7.31
N THR A 409 4.19 -14.55 8.07
CA THR A 409 4.04 -13.13 8.42
C THR A 409 3.35 -12.95 9.78
N ALA A 410 3.22 -11.71 10.24
CA ALA A 410 2.46 -11.39 11.44
C ALA A 410 1.91 -9.97 11.40
N VAL A 411 0.85 -9.74 12.18
CA VAL A 411 0.50 -8.40 12.64
C VAL A 411 1.31 -8.13 13.91
N PHE A 412 2.14 -7.10 13.90
CA PHE A 412 2.89 -6.64 15.05
C PHE A 412 2.06 -5.57 15.76
N GLN A 413 1.54 -5.87 16.93
CA GLN A 413 0.67 -5.00 17.71
C GLN A 413 1.43 -4.37 18.87
N ALA A 414 1.56 -3.04 18.85
CA ALA A 414 2.04 -2.27 19.98
C ALA A 414 0.87 -1.70 20.79
N SER A 415 0.98 -1.71 22.12
CA SER A 415 0.08 -0.96 23.02
C SER A 415 0.91 0.06 23.78
N CYS A 416 0.72 1.35 23.47
CA CYS A 416 1.57 2.43 23.94
C CYS A 416 0.85 3.38 24.90
N SER A 417 1.46 3.65 26.04
CA SER A 417 1.00 4.65 27.01
C SER A 417 1.44 6.07 26.63
N LYS A 418 0.91 7.09 27.31
CA LYS A 418 1.29 8.50 27.11
C LYS A 418 2.77 8.81 27.38
N ASP A 419 3.44 8.00 28.20
CA ASP A 419 4.87 8.15 28.50
C ASP A 419 5.76 7.42 27.46
N ALA A 420 5.19 7.06 26.29
CA ALA A 420 5.83 6.31 25.22
C ALA A 420 6.50 4.99 25.68
N LYS A 421 5.91 4.34 26.69
CA LYS A 421 6.20 2.96 27.05
C LYS A 421 5.23 2.08 26.27
N CYS A 422 5.75 1.15 25.48
CA CYS A 422 4.96 0.27 24.64
C CYS A 422 5.21 -1.20 25.01
N SER A 423 4.17 -2.03 25.00
CA SER A 423 4.32 -3.48 24.83
C SER A 423 4.44 -3.81 23.34
N MET A 424 4.98 -4.99 23.02
CA MET A 424 4.94 -5.58 21.68
C MET A 424 4.27 -6.95 21.73
N LYS A 425 3.41 -7.23 20.75
CA LYS A 425 2.73 -8.50 20.57
C LYS A 425 2.81 -8.92 19.11
N VAL A 426 3.22 -10.15 18.84
CA VAL A 426 3.19 -10.75 17.50
C VAL A 426 1.91 -11.58 17.37
N ILE A 427 1.14 -11.34 16.31
CA ILE A 427 -0.07 -12.11 15.98
C ILE A 427 0.23 -12.87 14.68
N PRO A 428 0.46 -14.19 14.72
CA PRO A 428 0.80 -15.02 13.55
C PRO A 428 -0.22 -15.01 12.40
N TYR A 429 0.27 -14.88 11.16
CA TYR A 429 -0.49 -14.91 9.92
C TYR A 429 0.28 -15.63 8.79
N GLU A 430 -0.43 -16.17 7.79
CA GLU A 430 0.12 -16.58 6.50
C GLU A 430 -0.16 -15.49 5.44
N ALA A 431 0.85 -15.12 4.67
CA ALA A 431 0.73 -14.36 3.44
C ALA A 431 0.31 -15.32 2.30
N GLY A 432 -0.99 -15.61 2.25
CA GLY A 432 -1.60 -16.27 1.10
C GLY A 432 -1.60 -15.38 -0.14
N LEU A 433 -1.92 -15.95 -1.31
CA LEU A 433 -1.90 -15.24 -2.58
C LEU A 433 -2.87 -14.05 -2.57
N GLY A 434 -2.33 -12.84 -2.37
CA GLY A 434 -3.10 -11.60 -2.24
C GLY A 434 -3.99 -11.51 -1.00
N GLN A 435 -3.78 -12.32 0.04
CA GLN A 435 -4.65 -12.36 1.24
C GLN A 435 -3.88 -12.77 2.50
N ALA A 436 -4.01 -11.98 3.58
CA ALA A 436 -3.46 -12.34 4.89
C ALA A 436 -4.43 -13.26 5.66
N ILE A 437 -3.98 -14.45 6.05
CA ILE A 437 -4.80 -15.50 6.69
C ILE A 437 -4.33 -15.69 8.15
N PRO A 438 -5.19 -15.56 9.19
CA PRO A 438 -4.77 -15.76 10.58
C PRO A 438 -4.28 -17.19 10.82
N MET A 439 -3.13 -17.36 11.48
CA MET A 439 -2.67 -18.67 11.96
C MET A 439 -3.27 -18.97 13.35
N VAL A 440 -3.76 -20.20 13.52
CA VAL A 440 -4.37 -20.69 14.77
C VAL A 440 -3.65 -21.93 15.28
N ASP A 441 -3.93 -22.30 16.54
CA ASP A 441 -3.48 -23.54 17.18
C ASP A 441 -1.97 -23.80 17.01
N GLU A 442 -1.59 -24.98 16.51
CA GLU A 442 -0.18 -25.37 16.38
C GLU A 442 0.60 -24.49 15.38
N ALA A 443 -0.03 -24.00 14.30
CA ALA A 443 0.63 -23.09 13.35
C ALA A 443 0.99 -21.74 13.99
N ASN A 444 0.11 -21.25 14.89
CA ASN A 444 0.37 -20.04 15.67
C ASN A 444 1.56 -20.25 16.61
N LYS A 445 1.54 -21.34 17.39
CA LYS A 445 2.60 -21.72 18.32
C LYS A 445 3.97 -21.88 17.63
N LEU A 446 4.03 -22.61 16.52
CA LEU A 446 5.27 -22.83 15.76
C LEU A 446 5.86 -21.51 15.22
N LEU A 447 5.03 -20.54 14.82
CA LEU A 447 5.53 -19.23 14.41
C LEU A 447 6.08 -18.42 15.59
N LEU A 448 5.44 -18.47 16.77
CA LEU A 448 5.95 -17.79 17.97
C LEU A 448 7.25 -18.42 18.49
N GLU A 449 7.40 -19.73 18.37
CA GLU A 449 8.66 -20.45 18.61
C GLU A 449 9.75 -20.00 17.61
N GLN A 450 9.44 -19.92 16.32
CA GLN A 450 10.36 -19.37 15.30
C GLN A 450 10.74 -17.92 15.60
N MET A 451 9.78 -17.06 15.98
CA MET A 451 10.06 -15.67 16.35
C MET A 451 10.95 -15.57 17.59
N THR A 452 10.81 -16.49 18.56
CA THR A 452 11.72 -16.59 19.71
C THR A 452 13.14 -16.94 19.27
N GLN A 453 13.30 -17.88 18.33
CA GLN A 453 14.62 -18.25 17.76
C GLN A 453 15.28 -17.09 16.98
N LEU A 454 14.48 -16.31 16.25
CA LEU A 454 14.94 -15.14 15.50
C LEU A 454 15.27 -13.93 16.38
N SER A 455 14.89 -13.93 17.66
CA SER A 455 14.93 -12.75 18.55
C SER A 455 15.81 -12.98 19.79
N PRO A 456 17.16 -12.91 19.66
CA PRO A 456 18.06 -13.06 20.80
C PRO A 456 17.71 -12.15 21.97
N GLY A 457 17.54 -12.73 23.16
CA GLY A 457 17.18 -11.99 24.36
C GLY A 457 15.69 -11.66 24.52
N ILE A 458 14.81 -12.14 23.64
CA ILE A 458 13.35 -11.95 23.70
C ILE A 458 12.65 -13.32 23.74
N ARG A 459 11.57 -13.43 24.53
CA ARG A 459 10.64 -14.57 24.50
C ARG A 459 9.22 -14.09 24.20
N PHE A 460 8.49 -14.89 23.43
CA PHE A 460 7.06 -14.69 23.19
C PHE A 460 6.24 -15.67 24.05
N ASP A 461 5.21 -15.17 24.73
CA ASP A 461 4.26 -16.04 25.44
C ASP A 461 3.27 -16.73 24.48
N ALA A 462 2.41 -17.61 24.99
CA ALA A 462 1.42 -18.33 24.18
C ALA A 462 0.33 -17.41 23.56
N ASN A 463 0.25 -16.15 23.97
CA ASN A 463 -0.61 -15.13 23.34
C ASN A 463 0.16 -14.27 22.34
N GLY A 464 1.48 -14.46 22.20
CA GLY A 464 2.38 -13.70 21.33
C GLY A 464 2.93 -12.40 21.96
N PHE A 465 2.79 -12.16 23.26
CA PHE A 465 3.40 -10.99 23.91
C PHE A 465 4.91 -11.18 24.07
N ALA A 466 5.67 -10.18 23.60
CA ALA A 466 7.13 -10.16 23.71
C ALA A 466 7.57 -9.72 25.12
N SER A 467 8.59 -10.38 25.64
CA SER A 467 9.24 -10.05 26.93
C SER A 467 10.76 -10.18 26.81
N PRO A 468 11.56 -9.23 27.33
CA PRO A 468 13.00 -9.42 27.51
C PRO A 468 13.28 -10.59 28.45
N SER A 469 14.25 -11.43 28.08
CA SER A 469 14.43 -12.80 28.59
C SER A 469 15.38 -12.96 29.77
#